data_AF-A0A5C4T3R6-F1
#
_entry.id   AF-A0A5C4T3R6-F1
#
_cell.length_a   1.000
_cell.length_b   1.000
_cell.length_c   1.000
_cell.angle_alpha   90.00
_cell.angle_beta   90.00
_cell.angle_gamma   90.00
#
_symmetry.space_group_name_H-M   'P 1'
#
loop_
_entity.id
_entity.type
_entity.pdbx_description
1 polymer ?
#
loop_
_entity_poly.entity_id
_entity_poly.type
_entity_poly.pdbx_seq_one_letter_code
_entity_poly.pdbx_strand_id
1 'polypeptide(L)'
;MPATTTKYRTAIVYGPTLSTRPVKLFDVLHSWSNKEFALNVKPTGTSLASQWLSEHVNVPTVFAVSQRCYFDDAEVTDWTPNPAIRPVKSVRIVQQMLGKHPNDPANPLAEIDCVHTFSANGVSVKAKVEWLRAVTVSAGYGMMLPVVGPFAAKLAASLGNRYDATATNGSTTNLTENDQASRYAFVHGSSGTNGESDTVVAMTVHDIAKTFRYGQPVRRSSGSIVWLQHRDDTMQKLYPQAFEQHIAAAGETYECGGTYFIGELPLASRFYG
;
A
#
# COMPACT_ATOMS: atom_id res chain seq x y z
N MET A 1 42.17 3.78 8.24
CA MET A 1 40.72 3.99 8.20
C MET A 1 40.05 2.66 8.45
N PRO A 2 39.31 2.45 9.55
CA PRO A 2 38.61 1.20 9.76
C PRO A 2 37.47 1.12 8.75
N ALA A 3 37.39 -0.02 8.06
CA ALA A 3 36.29 -0.35 7.17
C ALA A 3 34.98 -0.12 7.92
N THR A 4 34.18 0.84 7.44
CA THR A 4 32.78 0.96 7.84
C THR A 4 32.13 -0.36 7.46
N THR A 5 31.91 -1.22 8.45
CA THR A 5 31.02 -2.36 8.32
C THR A 5 29.69 -1.79 7.83
N THR A 6 29.39 -2.00 6.56
CA THR A 6 28.05 -1.84 6.01
C THR A 6 27.20 -2.80 6.82
N LYS A 7 26.62 -2.32 7.93
CA LYS A 7 25.65 -3.05 8.74
C LYS A 7 24.58 -3.48 7.75
N TYR A 8 24.61 -4.75 7.37
CA TYR A 8 23.66 -5.31 6.43
C TYR A 8 22.27 -4.93 6.93
N ARG A 9 21.57 -4.09 6.16
CA ARG A 9 20.16 -3.77 6.36
C ARG A 9 19.39 -5.02 5.96
N THR A 10 19.47 -6.05 6.79
CA THR A 10 18.98 -7.39 6.49
C THR A 10 17.62 -7.54 7.13
N ALA A 11 16.66 -8.14 6.41
CA ALA A 11 15.43 -8.58 7.05
C ALA A 11 15.78 -9.75 7.97
N ILE A 12 15.24 -9.72 9.19
CA ILE A 12 15.47 -10.74 10.21
C ILE A 12 14.24 -11.65 10.24
N VAL A 13 14.47 -12.95 10.04
CA VAL A 13 13.42 -13.96 10.20
C VAL A 13 13.54 -14.60 11.57
N TYR A 14 12.46 -14.57 12.35
CA TYR A 14 12.43 -15.06 13.74
C TYR A 14 11.88 -16.48 13.82
N GLY A 15 12.49 -17.31 14.69
CA GLY A 15 11.99 -18.63 15.07
C GLY A 15 11.14 -18.62 16.34
N PRO A 16 10.38 -19.70 16.64
CA PRO A 16 9.39 -19.76 17.72
C PRO A 16 9.97 -19.72 19.14
N THR A 17 11.28 -19.95 19.31
CA THR A 17 11.90 -20.16 20.63
C THR A 17 12.98 -19.14 21.03
N LEU A 18 13.37 -18.20 20.16
CA LEU A 18 14.33 -17.15 20.51
C LEU A 18 13.61 -15.88 20.97
N SER A 19 13.76 -15.56 22.27
CA SER A 19 13.35 -14.29 22.87
C SER A 19 14.24 -13.13 22.38
N THR A 20 13.97 -12.65 21.18
CA THR A 20 14.34 -11.30 20.74
C THR A 20 13.10 -10.48 20.42
N ARG A 21 11.98 -10.76 21.11
CA ARG A 21 10.66 -10.15 20.87
C ARG A 21 10.84 -8.63 20.76
N PRO A 22 10.84 -8.05 19.55
CA PRO A 22 10.95 -6.62 19.43
C PRO A 22 9.77 -6.01 20.18
N VAL A 23 10.05 -5.10 21.11
CA VAL A 23 8.99 -4.35 21.79
C VAL A 23 8.55 -3.27 20.83
N LYS A 24 7.33 -3.40 20.31
CA LYS A 24 6.73 -2.36 19.48
C LYS A 24 6.50 -1.13 20.36
N LEU A 25 7.15 -0.01 20.03
CA LEU A 25 7.02 1.23 20.79
C LEU A 25 5.78 2.04 20.39
N PHE A 26 5.48 2.08 19.09
CA PHE A 26 4.31 2.76 18.52
C PHE A 26 3.98 2.18 17.13
N ASP A 27 2.80 2.53 16.61
CA ASP A 27 2.36 2.18 15.26
C ASP A 27 2.46 3.39 14.33
N VAL A 28 2.94 3.18 13.10
CA VAL A 28 3.01 4.21 12.06
C VAL A 28 2.04 3.98 10.90
N LEU A 29 1.79 2.71 10.55
CA LEU A 29 0.87 2.29 9.50
C LEU A 29 -0.36 1.63 10.09
N HIS A 30 -1.52 1.88 9.49
CA HIS A 30 -2.74 1.19 9.88
C HIS A 30 -2.74 -0.27 9.39
N SER A 31 -2.94 -1.25 10.27
CA SER A 31 -2.74 -2.67 9.97
C SER A 31 -3.81 -3.28 9.06
N TRP A 32 -5.09 -2.93 9.26
CA TRP A 32 -6.23 -3.49 8.52
C TRP A 32 -6.68 -2.68 7.30
N SER A 33 -5.92 -1.67 6.89
CA SER A 33 -6.23 -0.86 5.71
C SER A 33 -5.44 -1.36 4.49
N ASN A 34 -6.14 -1.56 3.37
CA ASN A 34 -5.51 -1.97 2.10
C ASN A 34 -4.48 -0.92 1.66
N LYS A 35 -3.35 -1.40 1.14
CA LYS A 35 -2.19 -0.59 0.75
C LYS A 35 -2.00 -0.66 -0.76
N GLU A 36 -1.99 -1.85 -1.31
CA GLU A 36 -1.65 -2.14 -2.70
C GLU A 36 -2.67 -1.54 -3.68
N PHE A 37 -3.95 -1.90 -3.51
CA PHE A 37 -5.05 -1.40 -4.31
C PHE A 37 -6.38 -1.57 -3.56
N ALA A 38 -7.40 -0.85 -4.01
CA ALA A 38 -8.79 -1.08 -3.64
C ALA A 38 -9.70 -0.65 -4.78
N LEU A 39 -10.49 -1.56 -5.33
CA LEU A 39 -11.34 -1.35 -6.52
C LEU A 39 -12.79 -1.68 -6.17
N ASN A 40 -13.68 -0.71 -6.25
CA ASN A 40 -15.10 -0.91 -6.00
C ASN A 40 -15.81 -1.29 -7.30
N VAL A 41 -16.27 -2.53 -7.38
CA VAL A 41 -16.68 -3.13 -8.66
C VAL A 41 -17.97 -3.92 -8.56
N LYS A 42 -18.66 -4.05 -9.70
CA LYS A 42 -19.75 -5.00 -9.92
C LYS A 42 -19.75 -5.52 -11.36
N PRO A 43 -20.36 -6.68 -11.65
CA PRO A 43 -20.57 -7.08 -13.03
C PRO A 43 -21.44 -6.05 -13.77
N THR A 44 -21.01 -5.64 -14.96
CA THR A 44 -21.75 -4.67 -15.77
C THR A 44 -23.13 -5.20 -16.15
N GLY A 45 -24.13 -4.32 -16.18
CA GLY A 45 -25.51 -4.69 -16.54
C GLY A 45 -26.29 -5.38 -15.42
N THR A 46 -25.72 -5.55 -14.22
CA THR A 46 -26.42 -6.14 -13.07
C THR A 46 -26.94 -5.10 -12.08
N SER A 47 -27.97 -5.48 -11.33
CA SER A 47 -28.52 -4.71 -10.20
C SER A 47 -27.74 -4.88 -8.90
N LEU A 48 -26.66 -5.66 -8.91
CA LEU A 48 -25.81 -5.88 -7.75
C LEU A 48 -25.20 -4.56 -7.26
N ALA A 49 -25.05 -4.42 -5.94
CA ALA A 49 -24.30 -3.33 -5.35
C ALA A 49 -22.80 -3.52 -5.60
N SER A 50 -22.06 -2.46 -5.85
CA SER A 50 -20.61 -2.56 -6.00
C SER A 50 -19.94 -2.98 -4.69
N GLN A 51 -18.88 -3.77 -4.80
CA GLN A 51 -18.11 -4.32 -3.67
C GLN A 51 -16.62 -4.04 -3.87
N TRP A 52 -15.91 -3.81 -2.77
CA TRP A 52 -14.46 -3.56 -2.81
C TRP A 52 -13.66 -4.85 -3.02
N LEU A 53 -12.68 -4.79 -3.92
CA LEU A 53 -11.59 -5.74 -4.07
C LEU A 53 -10.27 -5.08 -3.65
N SER A 54 -9.50 -5.59 -2.70
CA SER A 54 -9.85 -6.67 -1.77
C SER A 54 -10.85 -6.25 -0.68
N GLU A 55 -11.25 -7.24 0.14
CA GLU A 55 -12.23 -7.14 1.22
C GLU A 55 -12.25 -5.80 1.97
N HIS A 56 -13.46 -5.31 2.22
CA HIS A 56 -13.76 -4.22 3.15
C HIS A 56 -14.92 -4.65 4.05
N VAL A 57 -14.89 -4.24 5.33
CA VAL A 57 -15.99 -4.46 6.28
C VAL A 57 -16.40 -5.94 6.40
N ASN A 58 -15.42 -6.85 6.43
CA ASN A 58 -15.64 -8.29 6.57
C ASN A 58 -16.46 -8.94 5.44
N VAL A 59 -16.44 -8.35 4.24
CA VAL A 59 -17.04 -8.93 3.04
C VAL A 59 -15.94 -9.57 2.18
N PRO A 60 -15.82 -10.91 2.16
CA PRO A 60 -14.75 -11.59 1.44
C PRO A 60 -14.97 -11.49 -0.07
N THR A 61 -14.00 -10.93 -0.78
CA THR A 61 -14.10 -10.69 -2.23
C THR A 61 -12.87 -11.09 -3.02
N VAL A 62 -11.76 -11.42 -2.37
CA VAL A 62 -10.52 -11.87 -3.02
C VAL A 62 -10.07 -13.16 -2.37
N PHE A 63 -9.81 -14.18 -3.18
CA PHE A 63 -9.53 -15.54 -2.73
C PHE A 63 -8.21 -16.01 -3.31
N ALA A 64 -7.34 -16.56 -2.47
CA ALA A 64 -6.06 -17.11 -2.91
C ALA A 64 -6.26 -18.30 -3.86
N VAL A 65 -5.51 -18.33 -4.96
CA VAL A 65 -5.39 -19.46 -5.89
C VAL A 65 -4.06 -20.16 -5.68
N SER A 66 -2.97 -19.38 -5.69
CA SER A 66 -1.63 -19.89 -5.43
C SER A 66 -0.81 -18.85 -4.66
N GLN A 67 0.13 -19.33 -3.86
CA GLN A 67 1.09 -18.48 -3.16
C GLN A 67 2.44 -19.18 -3.12
N ARG A 68 3.49 -18.47 -3.52
CA ARG A 68 4.88 -18.93 -3.50
C ARG A 68 5.72 -17.94 -2.71
N CYS A 69 6.55 -18.45 -1.81
CA CYS A 69 7.43 -17.63 -0.98
C CYS A 69 8.89 -17.92 -1.36
N TYR A 70 9.72 -16.89 -1.44
CA TYR A 70 11.13 -17.00 -1.81
C TYR A 70 11.98 -16.23 -0.82
N PHE A 71 13.04 -16.87 -0.32
CA PHE A 71 14.07 -16.22 0.49
C PHE A 71 15.35 -16.18 -0.34
N ASP A 72 15.88 -14.99 -0.61
CA ASP A 72 17.08 -14.83 -1.46
C ASP A 72 16.95 -15.55 -2.82
N ASP A 73 15.77 -15.44 -3.44
CA ASP A 73 15.36 -16.11 -4.70
C ASP A 73 15.27 -17.64 -4.68
N ALA A 74 15.55 -18.28 -3.55
CA ALA A 74 15.25 -19.69 -3.33
C ALA A 74 13.79 -19.85 -2.88
N GLU A 75 12.99 -20.59 -3.62
CA GLU A 75 11.62 -20.90 -3.21
C GLU A 75 11.61 -21.75 -1.95
N VAL A 76 10.76 -21.35 -1.00
CA VAL A 76 10.51 -22.07 0.24
C VAL A 76 9.24 -22.87 0.04
N THR A 77 9.39 -24.15 -0.33
CA THR A 77 8.27 -25.08 -0.52
C THR A 77 7.83 -25.75 0.79
N ASP A 78 8.76 -25.89 1.74
CA ASP A 78 8.52 -26.46 3.07
C ASP A 78 9.08 -25.54 4.15
N TRP A 79 8.23 -25.13 5.10
CA TRP A 79 8.67 -24.33 6.25
C TRP A 79 8.99 -25.22 7.44
N THR A 80 10.28 -25.38 7.73
CA THR A 80 10.72 -25.88 9.03
C THR A 80 11.18 -24.71 9.89
N PRO A 81 10.54 -24.43 11.04
CA PRO A 81 10.99 -23.37 11.93
C PRO A 81 12.47 -23.55 12.30
N ASN A 82 13.31 -22.62 11.86
CA ASN A 82 14.73 -22.63 12.23
C ASN A 82 14.90 -21.92 13.58
N PRO A 83 15.52 -22.55 14.59
CA PRO A 83 15.79 -21.89 15.86
C PRO A 83 16.86 -20.79 15.76
N ALA A 84 17.63 -20.72 14.67
CA ALA A 84 18.63 -19.68 14.45
C ALA A 84 18.06 -18.50 13.65
N ILE A 85 18.44 -17.28 14.05
CA ILE A 85 18.20 -16.08 13.26
C ILE A 85 19.09 -16.14 12.01
N ARG A 86 18.46 -16.10 10.82
CA ARG A 86 19.17 -16.00 9.55
C ARG A 86 18.92 -14.62 8.92
N PRO A 87 19.96 -13.87 8.56
CA PRO A 87 19.82 -12.70 7.70
C PRO A 87 19.37 -13.13 6.30
N VAL A 88 18.33 -12.48 5.77
CA VAL A 88 17.94 -12.59 4.36
C VAL A 88 18.03 -11.22 3.67
N LYS A 89 18.55 -11.22 2.43
CA LYS A 89 18.62 -10.02 1.58
C LYS A 89 17.23 -9.61 1.13
N SER A 90 16.40 -10.60 0.80
CA SER A 90 15.01 -10.37 0.42
C SER A 90 14.10 -11.54 0.73
N VAL A 91 12.86 -11.23 1.10
CA VAL A 91 11.73 -12.16 1.08
C VAL A 91 10.81 -11.71 -0.05
N ARG A 92 10.37 -12.63 -0.91
CA ARG A 92 9.40 -12.35 -1.96
C ARG A 92 8.21 -13.27 -1.84
N ILE A 93 7.00 -12.71 -1.87
CA ILE A 93 5.74 -13.44 -1.90
C ILE A 93 5.11 -13.17 -3.26
N VAL A 94 4.83 -14.23 -4.01
CA VAL A 94 4.11 -14.18 -5.29
C VAL A 94 2.76 -14.83 -5.06
N GLN A 95 1.68 -14.07 -5.26
CA GLN A 95 0.31 -14.52 -5.05
C GLN A 95 -0.48 -14.40 -6.34
N GLN A 96 -1.24 -15.43 -6.64
CA GLN A 96 -2.32 -15.38 -7.63
C GLN A 96 -3.64 -15.51 -6.89
N MET A 97 -4.60 -14.67 -7.23
CA MET A 97 -5.88 -14.57 -6.54
C MET A 97 -7.02 -14.37 -7.53
N LEU A 98 -8.24 -14.69 -7.10
CA LEU A 98 -9.46 -14.39 -7.84
C LEU A 98 -10.30 -13.37 -7.09
N GLY A 99 -10.65 -12.30 -7.78
CA GLY A 99 -11.68 -11.35 -7.35
C GLY A 99 -13.07 -11.89 -7.68
N LYS A 100 -13.95 -11.99 -6.69
CA LYS A 100 -15.32 -12.49 -6.84
C LYS A 100 -16.31 -11.55 -6.18
N HIS A 101 -17.48 -11.41 -6.79
CA HIS A 101 -18.60 -10.73 -6.14
C HIS A 101 -19.25 -11.67 -5.12
N PRO A 102 -19.58 -11.24 -3.88
CA PRO A 102 -20.11 -12.11 -2.84
C PRO A 102 -21.47 -12.74 -3.24
N ASN A 103 -22.29 -12.00 -4.00
CA ASN A 103 -23.57 -12.49 -4.52
C ASN A 103 -23.49 -13.13 -5.93
N ASP A 104 -22.28 -13.30 -6.48
CA ASP A 104 -22.05 -14.03 -7.73
C ASP A 104 -20.71 -14.82 -7.67
N PRO A 105 -20.54 -15.72 -6.68
CA PRO A 105 -19.23 -16.33 -6.39
C PRO A 105 -18.79 -17.37 -7.43
N ALA A 106 -19.72 -17.87 -8.26
CA ALA A 106 -19.45 -18.84 -9.31
C ALA A 106 -18.83 -18.20 -10.57
N ASN A 107 -18.94 -16.88 -10.73
CA ASN A 107 -18.47 -16.16 -11.91
C ASN A 107 -17.46 -15.07 -11.51
N PRO A 108 -16.16 -15.39 -11.43
CA PRO A 108 -15.12 -14.45 -11.04
C PRO A 108 -15.13 -13.16 -11.87
N LEU A 109 -14.81 -12.05 -11.19
CA LEU A 109 -14.69 -10.73 -11.80
C LEU A 109 -13.29 -10.50 -12.39
N ALA A 110 -12.26 -10.97 -11.68
CA ALA A 110 -10.87 -10.66 -12.01
C ALA A 110 -9.91 -11.77 -11.59
N GLU A 111 -8.82 -11.88 -12.33
CA GLU A 111 -7.58 -12.50 -11.88
C GLU A 111 -6.64 -11.41 -11.36
N ILE A 112 -5.98 -11.69 -10.24
CA ILE A 112 -5.13 -10.72 -9.56
C ILE A 112 -3.80 -11.38 -9.24
N ASP A 113 -2.74 -10.88 -9.87
CA ASP A 113 -1.36 -11.23 -9.54
C ASP A 113 -0.79 -10.14 -8.63
N CYS A 114 -0.17 -10.55 -7.52
CA CYS A 114 0.53 -9.63 -6.63
C CYS A 114 1.90 -10.19 -6.26
N VAL A 115 2.91 -9.32 -6.31
CA VAL A 115 4.28 -9.64 -5.89
C VAL A 115 4.70 -8.64 -4.83
N HIS A 116 4.92 -9.13 -3.62
CA HIS A 116 5.52 -8.38 -2.52
C HIS A 116 6.99 -8.76 -2.39
N THR A 117 7.88 -7.79 -2.30
CA THR A 117 9.31 -8.00 -2.05
C THR A 117 9.74 -7.17 -0.86
N PHE A 118 10.11 -7.85 0.23
CA PHE A 118 10.60 -7.28 1.47
C PHE A 118 12.12 -7.26 1.43
N SER A 119 12.74 -6.12 1.73
CA SER A 119 14.20 -5.97 1.76
C SER A 119 14.62 -4.85 2.71
N ALA A 120 15.93 -4.60 2.76
CA ALA A 120 16.55 -3.40 3.32
C ALA A 120 15.84 -2.07 2.97
N ASN A 121 15.26 -2.02 1.77
CA ASN A 121 14.73 -0.83 1.14
C ASN A 121 13.22 -0.69 1.36
N GLY A 122 12.64 -1.52 2.24
CA GLY A 122 11.21 -1.56 2.53
C GLY A 122 10.48 -2.68 1.79
N VAL A 123 9.17 -2.50 1.62
CA VAL A 123 8.26 -3.46 1.00
C VAL A 123 7.83 -2.93 -0.35
N SER A 124 8.33 -3.54 -1.41
CA SER A 124 7.91 -3.24 -2.78
C SER A 124 6.75 -4.13 -3.17
N VAL A 125 5.76 -3.56 -3.84
CA VAL A 125 4.57 -4.25 -4.33
C VAL A 125 4.42 -3.99 -5.81
N LYS A 126 4.09 -5.03 -6.57
CA LYS A 126 3.57 -4.93 -7.93
C LYS A 126 2.30 -5.77 -8.02
N ALA A 127 1.19 -5.15 -8.42
CA ALA A 127 -0.08 -5.82 -8.63
C ALA A 127 -0.56 -5.62 -10.07
N LYS A 128 -1.09 -6.68 -10.67
CA LYS A 128 -1.82 -6.66 -11.94
C LYS A 128 -3.20 -7.25 -11.71
N VAL A 129 -4.22 -6.53 -12.13
CA VAL A 129 -5.62 -6.98 -12.14
C VAL A 129 -6.03 -7.15 -13.60
N GLU A 130 -6.53 -8.33 -13.95
CA GLU A 130 -7.09 -8.63 -15.26
C GLU A 130 -8.57 -8.98 -15.13
N TRP A 131 -9.43 -8.25 -15.85
CA TRP A 131 -10.87 -8.46 -15.75
C TRP A 131 -11.30 -9.67 -16.57
N LEU A 132 -11.91 -10.66 -15.93
CA LEU A 132 -12.34 -11.90 -16.60
C LEU A 132 -13.68 -11.75 -17.32
N ARG A 133 -14.41 -10.67 -17.03
CA ARG A 133 -15.68 -10.27 -17.63
C ARG A 133 -15.84 -8.76 -17.54
N ALA A 134 -16.82 -8.20 -18.25
CA ALA A 134 -17.10 -6.78 -18.15
C ALA A 134 -17.54 -6.39 -16.72
N VAL A 135 -16.92 -5.35 -16.17
CA VAL A 135 -17.23 -4.82 -14.84
C VAL A 135 -17.37 -3.30 -14.84
N THR A 136 -18.21 -2.78 -13.95
CA THR A 136 -18.27 -1.36 -13.65
C THR A 136 -17.42 -1.09 -12.41
N VAL A 137 -16.36 -0.30 -12.55
CA VAL A 137 -15.47 0.17 -11.49
C VAL A 137 -15.94 1.56 -11.05
N SER A 138 -16.64 1.66 -9.92
CA SER A 138 -17.18 2.94 -9.44
C SER A 138 -16.12 3.84 -8.82
N ALA A 139 -15.11 3.25 -8.17
CA ALA A 139 -13.93 3.92 -7.65
C ALA A 139 -12.76 2.93 -7.59
N GLY A 140 -11.53 3.41 -7.71
CA GLY A 140 -10.37 2.53 -7.70
C GLY A 140 -9.09 3.26 -7.36
N TYR A 141 -8.33 2.68 -6.44
CA TYR A 141 -7.09 3.22 -5.91
C TYR A 141 -5.92 2.26 -6.18
N GLY A 142 -4.75 2.82 -6.45
CA GLY A 142 -3.48 2.09 -6.45
C GLY A 142 -2.51 2.77 -5.50
N MET A 143 -1.77 1.99 -4.72
CA MET A 143 -0.76 2.46 -3.77
C MET A 143 -1.30 3.50 -2.78
N MET A 144 -2.09 3.08 -1.82
CA MET A 144 -2.57 3.91 -0.71
C MET A 144 -1.57 3.91 0.45
N LEU A 145 -1.49 5.02 1.19
CA LEU A 145 -0.65 5.13 2.39
C LEU A 145 -1.50 5.43 3.63
N PRO A 146 -2.02 4.38 4.33
CA PRO A 146 -2.77 4.54 5.57
C PRO A 146 -1.82 4.64 6.77
N VAL A 147 -1.84 5.78 7.45
CA VAL A 147 -1.03 6.06 8.63
C VAL A 147 -1.89 6.20 9.88
N VAL A 148 -1.32 5.86 11.03
CA VAL A 148 -1.98 6.02 12.32
C VAL A 148 -2.17 7.51 12.62
N GLY A 149 -3.39 7.90 12.97
CA GLY A 149 -3.81 9.29 13.16
C GLY A 149 -2.88 10.09 14.07
N PRO A 150 -2.59 9.61 15.30
CA PRO A 150 -1.65 10.28 16.21
C PRO A 150 -0.23 10.44 15.66
N PHE A 151 0.19 9.62 14.70
CA PHE A 151 1.50 9.76 14.07
C PHE A 151 1.48 10.86 12.99
N ALA A 152 0.37 11.04 12.29
CA ALA A 152 0.28 11.90 11.10
C ALA A 152 0.18 13.39 11.44
N ALA A 153 1.30 14.11 11.37
CA ALA A 153 1.31 15.57 11.50
C ALA A 153 1.33 16.27 10.14
N LYS A 154 2.27 15.88 9.28
CA LYS A 154 2.41 16.42 7.92
C LYS A 154 2.56 15.30 6.90
N LEU A 155 2.09 15.59 5.69
CA LEU A 155 2.42 14.84 4.49
C LEU A 155 3.34 15.70 3.61
N ALA A 156 4.54 15.20 3.32
CA ALA A 156 5.48 15.80 2.37
C ALA A 156 5.47 15.04 1.04
N ALA A 157 5.49 15.76 -0.07
CA ALA A 157 5.59 15.20 -1.41
C ALA A 157 6.96 15.50 -2.05
N SER A 158 7.36 14.68 -3.02
CA SER A 158 8.66 14.79 -3.70
C SER A 158 8.90 16.10 -4.45
N LEU A 159 7.85 16.88 -4.70
CA LEU A 159 7.92 18.19 -5.37
C LEU A 159 8.01 19.37 -4.38
N GLY A 160 8.24 19.09 -3.09
CA GLY A 160 8.50 20.09 -2.06
C GLY A 160 7.26 20.59 -1.31
N ASN A 161 6.06 20.31 -1.83
CA ASN A 161 4.81 20.65 -1.16
C ASN A 161 4.60 19.84 0.12
N ARG A 162 3.89 20.48 1.06
CA ARG A 162 3.57 19.92 2.37
C ARG A 162 2.12 20.19 2.71
N TYR A 163 1.48 19.22 3.31
CA TYR A 163 0.07 19.25 3.65
C TYR A 163 -0.08 18.98 5.14
N ASP A 164 -0.93 19.76 5.79
CA ASP A 164 -1.36 19.42 7.14
C ASP A 164 -2.13 18.10 7.13
N ALA A 165 -1.88 17.23 8.10
CA ALA A 165 -2.52 15.92 8.23
C ALA A 165 -3.19 15.75 9.61
N THR A 166 -3.39 16.85 10.34
CA THR A 166 -3.89 16.81 11.73
C THR A 166 -5.41 16.85 11.82
N ALA A 167 -6.11 17.19 10.74
CA ALA A 167 -7.57 17.22 10.74
C ALA A 167 -8.15 15.79 10.85
N THR A 168 -9.24 15.65 11.60
CA THR A 168 -9.89 14.36 11.93
C THR A 168 -11.39 14.39 11.65
N ASN A 169 -11.81 15.25 10.71
CA ASN A 169 -13.21 15.63 10.50
C ASN A 169 -13.86 14.98 9.26
N GLY A 170 -13.22 13.97 8.67
CA GLY A 170 -13.65 13.31 7.44
C GLY A 170 -13.41 14.10 6.16
N SER A 171 -12.79 15.29 6.23
CA SER A 171 -12.54 16.12 5.04
C SER A 171 -11.45 15.54 4.13
N THR A 172 -11.25 16.18 2.98
CA THR A 172 -10.21 15.80 2.04
C THR A 172 -9.37 17.00 1.63
N THR A 173 -8.09 16.76 1.33
CA THR A 173 -7.19 17.73 0.72
C THR A 173 -6.67 17.17 -0.59
N ASN A 174 -7.04 17.80 -1.70
CA ASN A 174 -6.46 17.52 -2.99
C ASN A 174 -5.01 18.01 -3.01
N LEU A 175 -4.07 17.16 -3.43
CA LEU A 175 -2.69 17.58 -3.59
C LEU A 175 -2.58 18.52 -4.79
N THR A 176 -1.86 19.62 -4.63
CA THR A 176 -1.69 20.66 -5.65
C THR A 176 -0.88 20.17 -6.85
N GLU A 177 0.13 19.32 -6.60
CA GLU A 177 0.89 18.67 -7.67
C GLU A 177 0.13 17.54 -8.38
N ASN A 178 -1.11 17.26 -7.97
CA ASN A 178 -1.95 16.22 -8.55
C ASN A 178 -1.28 14.85 -8.58
N ASP A 179 -0.87 14.42 -9.77
CA ASP A 179 -0.26 13.14 -10.11
C ASP A 179 1.22 13.28 -10.50
N GLN A 180 1.80 14.47 -10.39
CA GLN A 180 3.18 14.74 -10.79
C GLN A 180 4.21 14.24 -9.77
N ALA A 181 3.84 14.19 -8.49
CA ALA A 181 4.70 13.57 -7.48
C ALA A 181 4.58 12.05 -7.49
N SER A 182 5.71 11.38 -7.28
CA SER A 182 5.78 9.92 -7.15
C SER A 182 6.24 9.46 -5.78
N ARG A 183 6.62 10.36 -4.87
CA ARG A 183 7.05 10.00 -3.51
C ARG A 183 6.37 10.86 -2.49
N TYR A 184 5.96 10.21 -1.41
CA TYR A 184 5.16 10.78 -0.34
C TYR A 184 5.70 10.27 0.99
N ALA A 185 5.75 11.12 1.99
CA ALA A 185 6.15 10.74 3.34
C ALA A 185 5.26 11.42 4.38
N PHE A 186 4.73 10.66 5.32
CA PHE A 186 4.22 11.22 6.55
C PHE A 186 5.34 11.35 7.56
N VAL A 187 5.33 12.49 8.24
CA VAL A 187 6.24 12.79 9.35
C VAL A 187 5.42 13.13 10.58
N HIS A 188 5.96 12.74 11.74
CA HIS A 188 5.42 13.15 13.02
C HIS A 188 5.82 14.59 13.36
N GLY A 189 5.08 15.20 14.27
CA GLY A 189 5.44 16.50 14.84
C GLY A 189 6.68 16.40 15.72
N SER A 190 7.03 17.50 16.40
CA SER A 190 8.19 17.55 17.29
C SER A 190 7.97 16.85 18.64
N SER A 191 6.79 16.28 18.87
CA SER A 191 6.42 15.51 20.07
C SER A 191 6.82 14.04 19.97
N GLY A 192 6.55 13.26 21.01
CA GLY A 192 6.85 11.83 21.08
C GLY A 192 8.02 11.53 22.02
N THR A 193 7.96 10.37 22.68
CA THR A 193 8.95 9.93 23.67
C THR A 193 9.75 8.70 23.22
N ASN A 194 9.39 8.12 22.09
CA ASN A 194 9.93 6.85 21.60
C ASN A 194 10.64 6.97 20.24
N GLY A 195 10.90 8.20 19.77
CA GLY A 195 11.54 8.47 18.49
C GLY A 195 10.57 8.74 17.33
N GLU A 196 9.30 9.02 17.63
CA GLU A 196 8.29 9.35 16.62
C GLU A 196 8.73 10.54 15.74
N SER A 197 9.29 11.59 16.36
CA SER A 197 9.74 12.83 15.69
C SER A 197 10.94 12.66 14.74
N ASP A 198 11.65 11.53 14.85
CA ASP A 198 12.76 11.13 13.98
C ASP A 198 12.36 9.97 13.05
N THR A 199 11.10 9.53 13.08
CA THR A 199 10.60 8.44 12.24
C THR A 199 9.83 8.99 11.05
N VAL A 200 9.99 8.35 9.89
CA VAL A 200 9.19 8.63 8.69
C VAL A 200 8.57 7.35 8.16
N VAL A 201 7.37 7.51 7.60
CA VAL A 201 6.73 6.47 6.80
C VAL A 201 6.49 7.01 5.40
N ALA A 202 7.06 6.34 4.42
CA ALA A 202 7.12 6.81 3.06
C ALA A 202 6.56 5.79 2.07
N MET A 203 6.09 6.31 0.95
CA MET A 203 5.63 5.56 -0.20
C MET A 203 6.24 6.16 -1.47
N THR A 204 6.85 5.32 -2.29
CA THR A 204 7.20 5.66 -3.68
C THR A 204 6.27 4.90 -4.60
N VAL A 205 5.61 5.59 -5.51
CA VAL A 205 4.82 5.00 -6.60
C VAL A 205 5.74 4.73 -7.78
N HIS A 206 5.75 3.50 -8.27
CA HIS A 206 6.48 3.08 -9.45
C HIS A 206 5.55 3.08 -10.66
N ASP A 207 6.12 3.30 -11.85
CA ASP A 207 5.38 3.38 -13.11
C ASP A 207 4.09 4.22 -12.97
N ILE A 208 4.28 5.50 -12.64
CA ILE A 208 3.17 6.43 -12.37
C ILE A 208 2.17 6.49 -13.52
N ALA A 209 2.62 6.29 -14.77
CA ALA A 209 1.75 6.29 -15.92
C ALA A 209 0.75 5.13 -15.88
N LYS A 210 1.20 3.92 -15.54
CA LYS A 210 0.30 2.78 -15.33
C LYS A 210 -0.52 2.91 -14.05
N THR A 211 0.13 3.17 -12.92
CA THR A 211 -0.54 3.24 -11.61
C THR A 211 -1.61 4.32 -11.59
N PHE A 212 -1.37 5.48 -12.20
CA PHE A 212 -2.33 6.58 -12.26
C PHE A 212 -3.13 6.62 -13.57
N ARG A 213 -3.02 5.61 -14.44
CA ARG A 213 -3.78 5.49 -15.69
C ARG A 213 -3.68 6.71 -16.63
N TYR A 214 -2.46 7.19 -16.88
CA TYR A 214 -2.24 8.34 -17.76
C TYR A 214 -2.77 8.08 -19.17
N GLY A 215 -3.49 9.07 -19.72
CA GLY A 215 -4.08 9.00 -21.07
C GLY A 215 -5.22 7.98 -21.23
N GLN A 216 -5.61 7.27 -20.17
CA GLN A 216 -6.68 6.26 -20.24
C GLN A 216 -8.06 6.92 -20.06
N PRO A 217 -9.10 6.36 -20.70
CA PRO A 217 -10.47 6.81 -20.50
C PRO A 217 -10.90 6.71 -19.03
N VAL A 218 -11.76 7.64 -18.63
CA VAL A 218 -12.47 7.63 -17.33
C VAL A 218 -11.53 7.52 -16.12
N ARG A 219 -10.30 8.00 -16.32
CA ARG A 219 -9.38 8.39 -15.27
C ARG A 219 -10.06 9.47 -14.42
N ARG A 220 -9.88 9.41 -13.10
CA ARG A 220 -10.39 10.44 -12.20
C ARG A 220 -10.04 11.83 -12.71
N SER A 221 -11.05 12.67 -12.81
CA SER A 221 -10.94 14.04 -13.31
C SER A 221 -11.53 15.06 -12.34
N SER A 222 -12.34 14.60 -11.36
CA SER A 222 -12.79 15.45 -10.28
C SER A 222 -11.67 15.67 -9.25
N GLY A 223 -11.24 16.92 -9.11
CA GLY A 223 -10.19 17.30 -8.18
C GLY A 223 -8.82 16.69 -8.54
N SER A 224 -8.10 16.24 -7.51
CA SER A 224 -6.81 15.60 -7.70
C SER A 224 -6.94 14.07 -7.78
N ILE A 225 -6.10 13.46 -8.60
CA ILE A 225 -5.82 12.01 -8.62
C ILE A 225 -5.30 11.58 -7.26
N VAL A 226 -4.42 12.39 -6.66
CA VAL A 226 -3.83 12.10 -5.35
C VAL A 226 -4.41 13.05 -4.30
N TRP A 227 -5.02 12.49 -3.27
CA TRP A 227 -5.67 13.30 -2.23
C TRP A 227 -5.48 12.66 -0.85
N LEU A 228 -5.37 13.51 0.16
CA LEU A 228 -5.29 13.14 1.56
C LEU A 228 -6.68 13.11 2.17
N GLN A 229 -7.06 12.00 2.79
CA GLN A 229 -8.25 11.89 3.62
C GLN A 229 -7.91 12.19 5.07
N HIS A 230 -8.63 13.16 5.63
CA HIS A 230 -8.62 13.55 7.04
C HIS A 230 -9.61 12.70 7.85
N ARG A 231 -9.45 11.37 7.83
CA ARG A 231 -10.56 10.43 8.06
C ARG A 231 -11.16 10.58 9.46
N ASP A 232 -10.36 10.35 10.48
CA ASP A 232 -10.74 10.37 11.89
C ASP A 232 -9.48 10.48 12.76
N ASP A 233 -9.64 10.42 14.09
CA ASP A 233 -8.53 10.47 15.05
C ASP A 233 -7.63 9.24 15.00
N THR A 234 -8.08 8.13 14.40
CA THR A 234 -7.33 6.87 14.35
C THR A 234 -6.50 6.70 13.09
N MET A 235 -6.89 7.34 11.98
CA MET A 235 -6.25 7.13 10.68
C MET A 235 -6.26 8.37 9.79
N GLN A 236 -5.13 8.61 9.14
CA GLN A 236 -5.05 9.44 7.94
C GLN A 236 -4.67 8.57 6.75
N LYS A 237 -5.13 8.92 5.55
CA LYS A 237 -4.87 8.08 4.38
C LYS A 237 -4.66 8.89 3.12
N LEU A 238 -3.50 8.70 2.50
CA LEU A 238 -3.23 9.20 1.16
C LEU A 238 -3.79 8.21 0.12
N TYR A 239 -4.56 8.73 -0.84
CA TYR A 239 -5.17 7.96 -1.92
C TYR A 239 -4.70 8.47 -3.28
N PRO A 240 -4.03 7.63 -4.07
CA PRO A 240 -3.98 7.79 -5.52
C PRO A 240 -5.18 7.06 -6.14
N GLN A 241 -6.20 7.82 -6.50
CA GLN A 241 -7.43 7.32 -7.10
C GLN A 241 -7.34 7.34 -8.63
N ALA A 242 -7.06 6.19 -9.21
CA ALA A 242 -6.90 6.03 -10.66
C ALA A 242 -8.24 5.94 -11.41
N PHE A 243 -9.32 5.50 -10.75
CA PHE A 243 -10.63 5.30 -11.39
C PHE A 243 -11.73 6.18 -10.80
N GLU A 244 -12.60 6.66 -11.69
CA GLU A 244 -13.85 7.34 -11.35
C GLU A 244 -14.93 6.95 -12.37
N GLN A 245 -15.68 5.86 -12.09
CA GLN A 245 -16.78 5.33 -12.94
C GLN A 245 -16.37 4.76 -14.31
N HIS A 246 -15.52 3.74 -14.35
CA HIS A 246 -15.09 3.09 -15.59
C HIS A 246 -15.87 1.80 -15.87
N ILE A 247 -16.16 1.50 -17.15
CA ILE A 247 -16.60 0.16 -17.56
C ILE A 247 -15.41 -0.54 -18.18
N ALA A 248 -14.83 -1.48 -17.44
CA ALA A 248 -13.72 -2.28 -17.92
C ALA A 248 -14.24 -3.46 -18.74
N ALA A 249 -13.65 -3.69 -19.91
CA ALA A 249 -13.96 -4.85 -20.73
C ALA A 249 -13.26 -6.12 -20.20
N ALA A 250 -13.77 -7.29 -20.59
CA ALA A 250 -13.03 -8.54 -20.39
C ALA A 250 -11.65 -8.46 -21.07
N GLY A 251 -10.61 -8.90 -20.38
CA GLY A 251 -9.20 -8.81 -20.81
C GLY A 251 -8.53 -7.45 -20.58
N GLU A 252 -9.26 -6.40 -20.17
CA GLU A 252 -8.61 -5.14 -19.76
C GLU A 252 -7.79 -5.38 -18.48
N THR A 253 -6.65 -4.70 -18.38
CA THR A 253 -5.75 -4.81 -17.24
C THR A 253 -5.55 -3.49 -16.51
N TYR A 254 -5.32 -3.56 -15.21
CA TYR A 254 -4.85 -2.47 -14.38
C TYR A 254 -3.60 -2.91 -13.63
N GLU A 255 -2.52 -2.13 -13.77
CA GLU A 255 -1.28 -2.36 -13.06
C GLU A 255 -1.05 -1.23 -12.06
N CYS A 256 -0.62 -1.58 -10.84
CA CYS A 256 -0.13 -0.61 -9.88
C CYS A 256 1.08 -1.16 -9.14
N GLY A 257 1.96 -0.28 -8.69
CA GLY A 257 3.13 -0.70 -7.93
C GLY A 257 3.85 0.44 -7.24
N GLY A 258 4.65 0.08 -6.25
CA GLY A 258 5.36 1.04 -5.43
C GLY A 258 6.14 0.38 -4.30
N THR A 259 6.76 1.19 -3.46
CA THR A 259 7.53 0.74 -2.29
C THR A 259 7.10 1.52 -1.06
N TYR A 260 6.76 0.81 0.00
CA TYR A 260 6.60 1.36 1.34
C TYR A 260 7.91 1.28 2.11
N PHE A 261 8.25 2.33 2.84
CA PHE A 261 9.44 2.40 3.67
C PHE A 261 9.10 3.00 5.03
N ILE A 262 9.65 2.39 6.09
CA ILE A 262 9.67 2.97 7.43
C ILE A 262 11.13 3.07 7.83
N GLY A 263 11.55 4.23 8.29
CA GLY A 263 12.91 4.40 8.76
C GLY A 263 13.11 5.68 9.54
N GLU A 264 14.33 5.83 10.05
CA GLU A 264 14.75 7.01 10.79
C GLU A 264 15.26 8.09 9.85
N LEU A 265 14.79 9.31 10.04
CA LEU A 265 15.30 10.53 9.48
C LEU A 265 15.45 11.52 10.65
N PRO A 266 16.62 11.61 11.28
CA PRO A 266 16.83 12.54 12.38
C PRO A 266 16.42 13.96 12.00
N LEU A 267 15.73 14.64 12.91
CA LEU A 267 15.19 15.98 12.71
C LEU A 267 14.12 16.08 11.59
N ALA A 268 13.47 14.97 11.22
CA ALA A 268 12.38 14.97 10.24
C ALA A 268 11.32 16.04 10.56
N SER A 269 10.89 16.11 11.83
CA SER A 269 9.95 17.13 12.30
C SER A 269 10.43 18.58 12.09
N ARG A 270 11.74 18.86 12.16
CA ARG A 270 12.27 20.22 11.94
C ARG A 270 12.32 20.60 10.47
N PHE A 271 12.61 19.63 9.61
CA PHE A 271 12.75 19.88 8.18
C PHE A 271 11.43 19.77 7.44
N TYR A 272 10.49 18.93 7.92
CA TYR A 272 9.28 18.54 7.20
C TYR A 272 7.99 18.60 8.03
N GLY A 273 8.09 18.73 9.36
CA GLY A 273 6.95 18.88 10.27
C GLY A 273 6.31 20.26 10.26
#